data_AF-A0A2E1NVB6-F1
#
_entry.id   AF-A0A2E1NVB6-F1
#
_cell.length_a   1.000
_cell.length_b   1.000
_cell.length_c   1.000
_cell.angle_alpha   90.00
_cell.angle_beta   90.00
_cell.angle_gamma   90.00
#
_symmetry.space_group_name_H-M   'P 1'
#
loop_
_entity.id
_entity.type
_entity.pdbx_description
1 polymer ?
#
loop_
_entity_poly.entity_id
_entity_poly.type
_entity_poly.pdbx_seq_one_letter_code
_entity_poly.pdbx_strand_id
1 'polypeptide(L)'
;MAELPPKANNAGAADKQRSSEADFIEIDLSDSAQEYLKGLLDKQEDDVVGIRIFINDPGTPRAETCIAYGRADDLSDDNIVREYAGFNAYFDQQSWQYLEEAKVDYAADRMGGQLTIKAPNSKMPKVDDDSPLEDQVNYLLFTEINPSLASHGGEVSLMKIDDENYAVLQFGGGCQGCGSVEMTLKDGVEKTLMEKLPQLAGVRDMTDHSDRSNAYI
;
A
#
# COMPACT_ATOMS: atom_id res chain seq x y z
N MET A 1 -9.95 -70.21 11.87
CA MET A 1 -9.66 -68.90 12.48
C MET A 1 -9.38 -67.90 11.37
N ALA A 2 -10.17 -66.82 11.34
CA ALA A 2 -9.93 -65.49 10.78
C ALA A 2 -9.50 -65.31 9.29
N GLU A 3 -10.42 -64.71 8.54
CA GLU A 3 -10.18 -63.82 7.40
C GLU A 3 -9.23 -62.66 7.78
N LEU A 4 -8.48 -62.13 6.81
CA LEU A 4 -8.42 -60.68 6.51
C LEU A 4 -7.69 -60.45 5.15
N PRO A 5 -8.23 -59.57 4.28
CA PRO A 5 -7.77 -59.27 2.91
C PRO A 5 -6.59 -58.27 2.85
N PRO A 6 -5.99 -58.03 1.65
CA PRO A 6 -4.78 -57.23 1.50
C PRO A 6 -4.97 -55.75 1.89
N LYS A 7 -3.93 -55.20 2.54
CA LYS A 7 -3.84 -53.77 2.88
C LYS A 7 -3.73 -52.93 1.61
N ALA A 8 -4.81 -52.20 1.31
CA ALA A 8 -4.74 -50.95 0.56
C ALA A 8 -4.19 -49.85 1.48
N ASN A 9 -3.26 -49.03 0.99
CA ASN A 9 -3.00 -47.67 1.47
C ASN A 9 -2.57 -46.86 0.24
N ASN A 10 -3.53 -46.19 -0.42
CA ASN A 10 -3.95 -44.79 -0.23
C ASN A 10 -2.90 -43.74 -0.63
N ALA A 11 -3.21 -43.14 -1.79
CA ALA A 11 -3.08 -41.71 -2.13
C ALA A 11 -2.05 -40.88 -1.33
N GLY A 12 -0.91 -40.62 -1.96
CA GLY A 12 -0.09 -39.45 -1.66
C GLY A 12 -0.49 -38.31 -2.59
N ALA A 13 -1.59 -37.63 -2.26
CA ALA A 13 -1.96 -36.34 -2.84
C ALA A 13 -1.82 -35.26 -1.75
N ALA A 14 -1.46 -34.07 -2.20
CA ALA A 14 -1.46 -32.80 -1.46
C ALA A 14 -0.27 -32.56 -0.51
N ASP A 15 0.80 -32.02 -1.09
CA ASP A 15 1.66 -31.05 -0.42
C ASP A 15 0.83 -29.76 -0.24
N LYS A 16 0.10 -29.69 0.87
CA LYS A 16 -0.52 -28.48 1.40
C LYS A 16 0.18 -28.18 2.71
N GLN A 17 1.01 -27.14 2.73
CA GLN A 17 0.98 -26.05 3.72
C GLN A 17 2.32 -25.32 3.78
N ARG A 18 2.27 -24.04 3.41
CA ARG A 18 2.69 -22.95 4.29
C ARG A 18 2.09 -21.64 3.76
N SER A 19 0.83 -21.40 4.08
CA SER A 19 0.28 -20.04 4.12
C SER A 19 0.68 -19.43 5.46
N SER A 20 1.54 -18.41 5.43
CA SER A 20 1.91 -17.57 6.57
C SER A 20 0.66 -16.88 7.13
N GLU A 21 0.52 -16.86 8.46
CA GLU A 21 -0.50 -16.10 9.21
C GLU A 21 -0.34 -14.57 9.11
N ALA A 22 0.51 -14.05 8.22
CA ALA A 22 0.88 -12.63 8.13
C ALA A 22 0.05 -11.80 7.12
N ASP A 23 -0.77 -12.42 6.26
CA ASP A 23 -1.28 -11.72 5.06
C ASP A 23 -2.81 -11.53 5.01
N PHE A 24 -3.51 -11.57 6.15
CA PHE A 24 -4.95 -11.30 6.17
C PHE A 24 -5.25 -9.82 6.40
N ILE A 25 -5.41 -9.09 5.30
CA ILE A 25 -5.78 -7.66 5.34
C ILE A 25 -7.31 -7.51 5.42
N GLU A 26 -7.82 -6.76 6.40
CA GLU A 26 -9.26 -6.54 6.50
C GLU A 26 -9.74 -5.59 5.38
N ILE A 27 -10.64 -6.07 4.52
CA ILE A 27 -11.30 -5.28 3.47
C ILE A 27 -12.81 -5.52 3.58
N ASP A 28 -13.56 -4.46 3.80
CA ASP A 28 -15.01 -4.49 4.01
C ASP A 28 -15.73 -4.11 2.71
N LEU A 29 -16.33 -5.11 2.05
CA LEU A 29 -17.24 -4.91 0.92
C LEU A 29 -18.66 -5.13 1.44
N SER A 30 -19.45 -4.06 1.56
CA SER A 30 -20.82 -4.16 2.06
C SER A 30 -21.69 -5.06 1.17
N ASP A 31 -22.72 -5.68 1.74
CA ASP A 31 -23.64 -6.54 0.99
C ASP A 31 -24.28 -5.80 -0.20
N SER A 32 -24.65 -4.51 -0.01
CA SER A 32 -25.19 -3.68 -1.07
C SER A 32 -24.18 -3.41 -2.20
N ALA A 33 -22.90 -3.24 -1.86
CA ALA A 33 -21.84 -3.10 -2.86
C ALA A 33 -21.61 -4.40 -3.63
N GLN A 34 -21.60 -5.54 -2.95
CA GLN A 34 -21.44 -6.85 -3.60
C GLN A 34 -22.59 -7.14 -4.57
N GLU A 35 -23.84 -6.90 -4.16
CA GLU A 35 -25.01 -7.05 -5.03
C GLU A 35 -24.94 -6.12 -6.25
N TYR A 36 -24.55 -4.86 -6.05
CA TYR A 36 -24.41 -3.90 -7.13
C TYR A 36 -23.31 -4.29 -8.12
N LEU A 37 -22.12 -4.65 -7.63
CA LEU A 37 -20.98 -5.06 -8.45
C LEU A 37 -21.29 -6.33 -9.25
N LYS A 38 -21.94 -7.32 -8.62
CA LYS A 38 -22.44 -8.50 -9.31
C LYS A 38 -23.41 -8.14 -10.44
N GLY A 39 -24.36 -7.24 -10.19
CA GLY A 39 -25.30 -6.79 -11.20
C GLY A 39 -24.66 -5.97 -12.35
N LEU A 40 -23.48 -5.38 -12.12
CA LEU A 40 -22.67 -4.78 -13.18
C LEU A 40 -21.95 -5.84 -14.01
N LEU A 41 -21.43 -6.89 -13.37
CA LEU A 41 -20.75 -8.01 -14.02
C LEU A 41 -21.68 -8.83 -14.91
N ASP A 42 -22.93 -9.07 -14.48
CA ASP A 42 -23.94 -9.79 -15.28
C ASP A 42 -24.25 -9.13 -16.64
N LYS A 43 -23.82 -7.87 -16.83
CA LYS A 43 -24.00 -7.09 -18.06
C LYS A 43 -22.74 -6.98 -18.91
N GLN A 44 -21.63 -7.56 -18.46
CA GLN A 44 -20.36 -7.53 -19.19
C GLN A 44 -20.21 -8.74 -20.12
N GLU A 45 -19.22 -8.66 -21.00
CA GLU A 45 -18.82 -9.75 -21.89
C GLU A 45 -18.02 -10.83 -21.13
N ASP A 46 -17.86 -11.99 -21.77
CA ASP A 46 -17.23 -13.19 -21.18
C ASP A 46 -15.74 -13.00 -20.83
N ASP A 47 -15.11 -11.93 -21.31
CA ASP A 47 -13.71 -11.60 -21.03
C ASP A 47 -13.51 -10.90 -19.67
N VAL A 48 -14.58 -10.43 -19.03
CA VAL A 48 -14.58 -9.90 -17.68
C VAL A 48 -14.77 -11.03 -16.67
N VAL A 49 -13.73 -11.32 -15.89
CA VAL A 49 -13.68 -12.44 -14.95
C VAL A 49 -13.93 -12.03 -13.49
N GLY A 50 -14.18 -10.75 -13.24
CA GLY A 50 -14.55 -10.22 -11.92
C GLY A 50 -14.26 -8.74 -11.74
N ILE A 51 -14.05 -8.31 -10.49
CA ILE A 51 -13.74 -6.93 -10.13
C ILE A 51 -12.26 -6.82 -9.76
N ARG A 52 -11.54 -5.86 -10.32
CA ARG A 52 -10.16 -5.53 -9.94
C ARG A 52 -10.16 -4.29 -9.05
N ILE A 53 -9.50 -4.38 -7.90
CA ILE A 53 -9.33 -3.27 -6.94
C ILE A 53 -7.84 -3.02 -6.76
N PHE A 54 -7.41 -1.79 -6.99
CA PHE A 54 -6.00 -1.41 -6.92
C PHE A 54 -5.87 0.04 -6.48
N ILE A 55 -4.65 0.44 -6.13
CA ILE A 55 -4.29 1.81 -5.82
C ILE A 55 -3.25 2.26 -6.85
N ASN A 56 -3.52 3.36 -7.54
CA ASN A 56 -2.52 4.07 -8.34
C ASN A 56 -1.57 4.82 -7.41
N ASP A 57 -0.27 4.77 -7.69
CA ASP A 57 0.78 5.43 -6.88
C ASP A 57 0.63 5.18 -5.35
N PRO A 58 0.53 3.90 -4.91
CA PRO A 58 0.35 3.59 -3.49
C PRO A 58 1.55 4.09 -2.68
N GLY A 59 1.30 4.54 -1.45
CA GLY A 59 2.37 5.12 -0.63
C GLY A 59 2.71 6.57 -0.95
N THR A 60 2.00 7.20 -1.90
CA THR A 60 2.24 8.60 -2.29
C THR A 60 1.06 9.53 -1.95
N PRO A 61 1.28 10.86 -1.89
CA PRO A 61 0.18 11.81 -1.71
C PRO A 61 -0.88 11.77 -2.82
N ARG A 62 -0.51 11.24 -4.00
CA ARG A 62 -1.35 11.12 -5.20
C ARG A 62 -2.14 9.81 -5.22
N ALA A 63 -2.01 8.96 -4.20
CA ALA A 63 -2.62 7.66 -4.21
C ALA A 63 -4.13 7.74 -4.46
N GLU A 64 -4.59 6.95 -5.43
CA GLU A 64 -6.00 6.89 -5.84
C GLU A 64 -6.47 5.44 -5.83
N THR A 65 -7.50 5.17 -5.04
CA THR A 65 -8.10 3.83 -4.96
C THR A 65 -9.10 3.65 -6.09
N CYS A 66 -8.89 2.63 -6.92
CA CYS A 66 -9.66 2.39 -8.14
C CYS A 66 -10.37 1.04 -8.09
N ILE A 67 -11.52 0.99 -8.76
CA ILE A 67 -12.27 -0.23 -9.07
C ILE A 67 -12.39 -0.31 -10.58
N ALA A 68 -12.03 -1.44 -11.16
CA ALA A 68 -12.16 -1.72 -12.58
C ALA A 68 -12.76 -3.11 -12.80
N TYR A 69 -13.16 -3.40 -14.04
CA TYR A 69 -13.44 -4.76 -14.47
C TYR A 69 -12.12 -5.53 -14.58
N GLY A 70 -12.01 -6.66 -13.90
CA GLY A 70 -10.88 -7.56 -14.06
C GLY A 70 -11.05 -8.33 -15.35
N ARG A 71 -10.34 -7.94 -16.41
CA ARG A 71 -10.27 -8.70 -17.65
C ARG A 71 -9.10 -9.67 -17.58
N ALA A 72 -9.24 -10.85 -18.19
CA ALA A 72 -8.18 -11.87 -18.14
C ALA A 72 -6.81 -11.36 -18.61
N ASP A 73 -6.78 -10.44 -19.58
CA ASP A 73 -5.55 -9.84 -20.11
C ASP A 73 -4.93 -8.77 -19.18
N ASP A 74 -5.73 -8.17 -18.30
CA ASP A 74 -5.31 -7.11 -17.37
C ASP A 74 -4.89 -7.64 -16.00
N LEU A 75 -5.11 -8.93 -15.75
CA LEU A 75 -4.77 -9.59 -14.50
C LEU A 75 -3.41 -10.27 -14.60
N SER A 76 -2.66 -10.21 -13.51
CA SER A 76 -1.35 -10.81 -13.35
C SER A 76 -1.39 -11.99 -12.38
N ASP A 77 -0.45 -12.91 -12.51
CA ASP A 77 -0.37 -14.12 -11.67
C ASP A 77 -0.11 -13.81 -10.19
N ASP A 78 0.37 -12.61 -9.87
CA ASP A 78 0.58 -12.11 -8.51
C ASP A 78 -0.66 -11.41 -7.93
N ASN A 79 -1.77 -11.33 -8.67
CA ASN A 79 -3.01 -10.80 -8.11
C ASN A 79 -3.50 -11.68 -6.96
N ILE A 80 -3.87 -11.02 -5.87
CA ILE A 80 -4.50 -11.69 -4.74
C ILE A 80 -5.99 -11.79 -5.04
N VAL A 81 -6.52 -13.01 -4.99
CA VAL A 81 -7.93 -13.28 -5.30
C VAL A 81 -8.72 -13.47 -4.01
N ARG A 82 -9.86 -12.77 -3.89
CA ARG A 82 -10.88 -13.04 -2.87
C ARG A 82 -12.20 -13.38 -3.54
N GLU A 83 -12.83 -14.44 -3.03
CA GLU A 83 -14.17 -14.85 -3.46
C GLU A 83 -15.22 -14.08 -2.64
N TYR A 84 -16.12 -13.40 -3.33
CA TYR A 84 -17.29 -12.72 -2.77
C TYR A 84 -18.58 -13.38 -3.29
N ALA A 85 -19.74 -12.95 -2.79
CA ALA A 85 -21.01 -13.54 -3.15
C ALA A 85 -21.36 -13.32 -4.65
N GLY A 86 -20.92 -14.25 -5.51
CA GLY A 86 -21.22 -14.28 -6.94
C GLY A 86 -20.19 -13.63 -7.86
N PHE A 87 -19.01 -13.26 -7.35
CA PHE A 87 -17.89 -12.81 -8.19
C PHE A 87 -16.55 -12.95 -7.45
N ASN A 88 -15.45 -12.92 -8.22
CA ASN A 88 -14.10 -12.82 -7.68
C ASN A 88 -13.64 -11.36 -7.70
N ALA A 89 -13.01 -10.93 -6.61
CA ALA A 89 -12.25 -9.68 -6.56
C ALA A 89 -10.75 -9.99 -6.68
N TYR A 90 -10.07 -9.22 -7.51
CA TYR A 90 -8.63 -9.31 -7.76
C TYR A 90 -7.97 -8.06 -7.22
N PHE A 91 -6.93 -8.23 -6.41
CA PHE A 91 -6.17 -7.13 -5.82
C PHE A 91 -4.75 -7.16 -6.34
N ASP A 92 -4.22 -6.00 -6.73
CA ASP A 92 -2.82 -5.89 -7.14
C ASP A 92 -1.91 -6.10 -5.93
N GLN A 93 -0.88 -6.94 -6.07
CA GLN A 93 0.07 -7.25 -4.98
C GLN A 93 0.68 -5.97 -4.37
N GLN A 94 1.06 -5.01 -5.23
CA GLN A 94 1.61 -3.71 -4.80
C GLN A 94 0.62 -2.85 -3.99
N SER A 95 -0.69 -3.06 -4.18
CA SER A 95 -1.74 -2.33 -3.48
C SER A 95 -2.17 -3.01 -2.18
N TRP A 96 -1.86 -4.31 -2.02
CA TRP A 96 -2.43 -5.14 -0.96
C TRP A 96 -2.29 -4.52 0.43
N GLN A 97 -1.06 -4.22 0.84
CA GLN A 97 -0.73 -3.61 2.13
C GLN A 97 -1.40 -2.24 2.39
N TYR A 98 -1.75 -1.52 1.33
CA TYR A 98 -2.39 -0.20 1.40
C TYR A 98 -3.92 -0.26 1.43
N LEU A 99 -4.49 -1.45 1.18
CA LEU A 99 -5.93 -1.70 1.21
C LEU A 99 -6.41 -2.16 2.59
N GLU A 100 -5.55 -2.17 3.61
CA GLU A 100 -5.98 -2.44 4.98
C GLU A 100 -7.05 -1.44 5.43
N GLU A 101 -8.12 -1.98 6.00
CA GLU A 101 -9.32 -1.25 6.42
C GLU A 101 -10.04 -0.54 5.26
N ALA A 102 -9.78 -0.94 4.00
CA ALA A 102 -10.52 -0.42 2.86
C ALA A 102 -11.99 -0.80 2.94
N LYS A 103 -12.86 0.17 2.63
CA LYS A 103 -14.31 0.01 2.62
C LYS A 103 -14.87 0.32 1.26
N VAL A 104 -15.68 -0.58 0.74
CA VAL A 104 -16.46 -0.40 -0.48
C VAL A 104 -17.93 -0.51 -0.11
N ASP A 105 -18.66 0.56 -0.36
CA ASP A 105 -20.08 0.64 -0.04
C ASP A 105 -20.88 1.19 -1.22
N TYR A 106 -22.14 0.78 -1.33
CA TYR A 106 -23.07 1.27 -2.33
C TYR A 106 -24.34 1.76 -1.65
N ALA A 107 -24.64 3.04 -1.87
CA ALA A 107 -25.85 3.67 -1.41
C ALA A 107 -26.78 3.95 -2.60
N ALA A 108 -27.89 3.22 -2.69
CA ALA A 108 -28.90 3.46 -3.72
C ALA A 108 -29.65 4.78 -3.46
N ASP A 109 -29.86 5.57 -4.52
CA ASP A 109 -30.66 6.78 -4.48
C ASP A 109 -31.62 6.87 -5.68
N ARG A 110 -32.38 7.96 -5.79
CA ARG A 110 -33.32 8.18 -6.90
C ARG A 110 -32.66 8.31 -8.28
N MET A 111 -31.35 8.52 -8.34
CA MET A 111 -30.58 8.73 -9.57
C MET A 111 -29.75 7.50 -9.98
N GLY A 112 -29.90 6.37 -9.28
CA GLY A 112 -29.18 5.14 -9.59
C GLY A 112 -28.03 4.81 -8.63
N GLY A 113 -27.93 5.53 -7.51
CA GLY A 113 -27.02 5.25 -6.41
C GLY A 113 -25.57 5.67 -6.64
N GLN A 114 -24.78 5.57 -5.57
CA GLN A 114 -23.37 5.91 -5.55
C GLN A 114 -22.55 4.77 -4.95
N LEU A 115 -21.63 4.23 -5.73
CA LEU A 115 -20.57 3.34 -5.25
C LEU A 115 -19.44 4.20 -4.70
N THR A 116 -19.03 3.92 -3.46
CA THR A 116 -17.96 4.62 -2.76
C THR A 116 -16.90 3.62 -2.36
N ILE A 117 -15.64 3.95 -2.64
CA ILE A 117 -14.48 3.23 -2.14
C ILE A 117 -13.62 4.18 -1.29
N LYS A 118 -13.18 3.70 -0.14
CA LYS A 118 -12.27 4.42 0.75
C LYS A 118 -11.21 3.45 1.25
N ALA A 119 -9.96 3.68 0.88
CA ALA A 119 -8.82 3.02 1.52
C ALA A 119 -8.09 4.07 2.38
N PRO A 120 -8.29 4.08 3.71
CA PRO A 120 -7.69 5.09 4.59
C PRO A 120 -6.16 5.06 4.53
N ASN A 121 -5.59 3.88 4.26
CA ASN A 121 -4.17 3.61 4.18
C ASN A 121 -3.64 3.65 2.73
N SER A 122 -4.44 4.15 1.77
CA SER A 122 -4.00 4.21 0.35
C SER A 122 -2.73 5.02 0.15
N LYS A 123 -2.60 6.11 0.90
CA LYS A 123 -1.44 7.01 0.83
C LYS A 123 -0.25 6.50 1.61
N MET A 124 -0.46 5.66 2.63
CA MET A 124 0.58 5.03 3.46
C MET A 124 0.03 3.78 4.13
N PRO A 125 0.75 2.65 4.12
CA PRO A 125 0.27 1.45 4.76
C PRO A 125 0.31 1.66 6.29
N LYS A 126 -0.39 0.81 7.03
CA LYS A 126 -0.29 0.80 8.48
C LYS A 126 1.09 0.22 8.81
N VAL A 127 1.96 1.06 9.35
CA VAL A 127 3.30 0.66 9.73
C VAL A 127 3.30 0.33 11.22
N ASP A 128 3.73 -0.89 11.54
CA ASP A 128 4.03 -1.36 12.89
C ASP A 128 5.54 -1.55 13.10
N ASP A 129 5.93 -1.96 14.31
CA ASP A 129 7.34 -2.15 14.66
C ASP A 129 8.03 -3.26 13.84
N ASP A 130 7.25 -4.19 13.27
CA ASP A 130 7.73 -5.32 12.46
C ASP A 130 7.79 -5.01 10.94
N SER A 131 7.25 -3.87 10.52
CA SER A 131 7.23 -3.43 9.13
C SER A 131 8.64 -3.16 8.58
N PRO A 132 8.88 -3.26 7.27
CA PRO A 132 10.18 -2.91 6.68
C PRO A 132 10.65 -1.52 7.10
N LEU A 133 11.96 -1.37 7.33
CA LEU A 133 12.53 -0.10 7.78
C LEU A 133 12.25 1.06 6.82
N GLU A 134 12.18 0.77 5.51
CA GLU A 134 11.78 1.73 4.48
C GLU A 134 10.37 2.29 4.72
N ASP A 135 9.41 1.43 5.04
CA ASP A 135 8.03 1.82 5.30
C ASP A 135 7.93 2.62 6.60
N GLN A 136 8.66 2.20 7.64
CA GLN A 136 8.73 2.93 8.91
C GLN A 136 9.27 4.35 8.72
N VAL A 137 10.33 4.51 7.91
CA VAL A 137 10.88 5.84 7.60
C VAL A 137 9.89 6.67 6.79
N ASN A 138 9.32 6.11 5.72
CA ASN A 138 8.33 6.80 4.89
C ASN A 138 7.13 7.29 5.71
N TYR A 139 6.65 6.47 6.64
CA TYR A 139 5.55 6.81 7.54
C TYR A 139 5.87 8.04 8.39
N LEU A 140 7.04 8.06 9.04
CA LEU A 140 7.46 9.21 9.85
C LEU A 140 7.71 10.46 9.01
N LEU A 141 8.27 10.29 7.80
CA LEU A 141 8.50 11.40 6.89
C LEU A 141 7.20 12.12 6.56
N PHE A 142 6.09 11.43 6.41
CA PHE A 142 4.82 12.05 6.03
C PHE A 142 3.91 12.43 7.20
N THR A 143 3.92 11.65 8.28
CA THR A 143 3.03 11.91 9.42
C THR A 143 3.57 12.97 10.38
N GLU A 144 4.90 13.08 10.49
CA GLU A 144 5.54 14.01 11.43
C GLU A 144 6.43 15.06 10.74
N ILE A 145 7.29 14.64 9.81
CA ILE A 145 8.36 15.51 9.29
C ILE A 145 7.86 16.47 8.20
N ASN A 146 7.26 15.97 7.12
CA ASN A 146 6.75 16.76 6.00
C ASN A 146 5.67 17.78 6.42
N PRO A 147 4.75 17.49 7.34
CA PRO A 147 3.83 18.51 7.86
C PRO A 147 4.57 19.69 8.50
N SER A 148 5.68 19.42 9.20
CA SER A 148 6.54 20.46 9.79
C SER A 148 7.30 21.23 8.69
N LEU A 149 7.89 20.53 7.72
CA LEU A 149 8.65 21.15 6.62
C LEU A 149 7.76 21.94 5.65
N ALA A 150 6.55 21.49 5.40
CA ALA A 150 5.59 22.13 4.50
C ALA A 150 5.19 23.53 4.99
N SER A 151 5.24 23.78 6.30
CA SER A 151 5.04 25.12 6.88
C SER A 151 6.07 26.14 6.40
N HIS A 152 7.22 25.66 5.93
CA HIS A 152 8.31 26.44 5.35
C HIS A 152 8.45 26.22 3.83
N GLY A 153 7.44 25.63 3.20
CA GLY A 153 7.42 25.34 1.77
C GLY A 153 8.39 24.23 1.34
N GLY A 154 8.90 23.43 2.29
CA GLY A 154 9.83 22.35 2.04
C GLY A 154 9.20 20.97 2.15
N GLU A 155 9.86 19.97 1.59
CA GLU A 155 9.50 18.57 1.71
C GLU A 155 10.75 17.70 1.71
N VAL A 156 10.60 16.45 2.14
CA VAL A 156 11.63 15.42 2.10
C VAL A 156 11.01 14.09 1.70
N SER A 157 11.72 13.33 0.86
CA SER A 157 11.33 11.99 0.41
C SER A 157 12.46 11.00 0.69
N LEU A 158 12.11 9.77 1.05
CA LEU A 158 13.07 8.66 1.13
C LEU A 158 13.37 8.15 -0.28
N MET A 159 14.65 8.00 -0.61
CA MET A 159 15.09 7.44 -1.88
C MET A 159 15.46 5.96 -1.74
N LYS A 160 16.08 5.58 -0.62
CA LYS A 160 16.39 4.19 -0.24
C LYS A 160 16.93 4.13 1.18
N ILE A 161 16.91 2.93 1.78
CA ILE A 161 17.81 2.57 2.87
C ILE A 161 19.03 1.88 2.26
N ASP A 162 20.25 2.24 2.67
CA ASP A 162 21.46 1.55 2.20
C ASP A 162 21.85 0.36 3.08
N ASP A 163 22.86 -0.40 2.63
CA ASP A 163 23.35 -1.61 3.30
C ASP A 163 23.90 -1.37 4.73
N GLU A 164 24.14 -0.11 5.09
CA GLU A 164 24.63 0.32 6.40
C GLU A 164 23.50 0.89 7.28
N ASN A 165 22.22 0.74 6.88
CA ASN A 165 21.04 1.31 7.52
C ASN A 165 21.02 2.85 7.59
N TYR A 166 21.62 3.54 6.61
CA TYR A 166 21.39 4.97 6.44
C TYR A 166 20.18 5.23 5.55
N ALA A 167 19.32 6.16 6.00
CA ALA A 167 18.23 6.67 5.18
C ALA A 167 18.77 7.71 4.20
N VAL A 168 18.74 7.39 2.90
CA VAL A 168 19.12 8.32 1.84
C VAL A 168 17.88 9.16 1.48
N LEU A 169 17.92 10.44 1.85
CA LEU A 169 16.80 11.37 1.69
C LEU A 169 17.08 12.37 0.57
N GLN A 170 16.00 12.79 -0.09
CA GLN A 170 15.99 13.89 -1.03
C GLN A 170 15.09 15.00 -0.50
N PHE A 171 15.68 16.14 -0.18
CA PHE A 171 14.98 17.37 0.17
C PHE A 171 14.54 18.13 -1.08
N GLY A 172 13.33 18.67 -1.03
CA GLY A 172 12.68 19.43 -2.08
C GLY A 172 12.04 20.73 -1.59
N GLY A 173 11.52 21.52 -2.53
CA GLY A 173 10.90 22.81 -2.25
C GLY A 173 11.86 23.80 -1.58
N GLY A 174 11.36 24.56 -0.60
CA GLY A 174 12.12 25.54 0.17
C GLY A 174 13.32 24.96 0.92
N CYS A 175 13.33 23.65 1.17
CA CYS A 175 14.47 22.94 1.79
C CYS A 175 15.64 22.73 0.82
N GLN A 176 15.41 22.76 -0.50
CA GLN A 176 16.45 22.49 -1.49
C GLN A 176 17.51 23.61 -1.51
N GLY A 177 17.14 24.89 -1.39
CA GLY A 177 18.05 26.02 -1.60
C GLY A 177 18.38 26.89 -0.39
N CYS A 178 18.03 26.46 0.84
CA CYS A 178 18.16 27.29 2.04
C CYS A 178 19.57 27.24 2.67
N GLY A 179 20.53 27.98 2.08
CA GLY A 179 21.96 27.97 2.45
C GLY A 179 22.35 28.33 3.90
N SER A 180 21.41 28.69 4.78
CA SER A 180 21.66 28.97 6.20
C SER A 180 21.01 27.95 7.14
N VAL A 181 20.18 27.04 6.62
CA VAL A 181 19.30 26.13 7.39
C VAL A 181 19.57 24.65 7.07
N GLU A 182 20.37 24.37 6.03
CA GLU A 182 20.72 23.02 5.55
C GLU A 182 21.15 22.05 6.68
N MET A 183 22.16 22.43 7.47
CA MET A 183 22.67 21.55 8.53
C MET A 183 21.63 21.32 9.62
N THR A 184 20.97 22.39 10.09
CA THR A 184 19.99 22.30 11.19
C THR A 184 18.73 21.52 10.81
N LEU A 185 18.33 21.58 9.53
CA LEU A 185 17.13 20.90 9.05
C LEU A 185 17.41 19.41 8.89
N LYS A 186 18.55 19.07 8.28
CA LYS A 186 19.01 17.68 8.22
C LYS A 186 19.16 17.11 9.63
N ASP A 187 19.82 17.83 10.54
CA ASP A 187 20.00 17.39 11.93
C ASP A 187 18.66 17.18 12.65
N GLY A 188 17.67 18.05 12.38
CA GLY A 188 16.31 17.91 12.92
C GLY A 188 15.60 16.65 12.42
N VAL A 189 15.64 16.42 11.10
CA VAL A 189 15.07 15.23 10.46
C VAL A 189 15.77 13.95 10.94
N GLU A 190 17.10 13.95 10.95
CA GLU A 190 17.92 12.84 11.42
C GLU A 190 17.63 12.51 12.89
N LYS A 191 17.54 13.53 13.75
CA LYS A 191 17.18 13.34 15.15
C LYS A 191 15.80 12.72 15.32
N THR A 192 14.77 13.24 14.64
CA THR A 192 13.41 12.69 14.74
C THR A 192 13.36 11.25 14.25
N LEU A 193 14.02 10.94 13.13
CA LEU A 193 14.07 9.57 12.60
C LEU A 193 14.79 8.63 13.57
N MET A 194 15.96 8.99 14.09
CA MET A 194 16.73 8.13 15.00
C MET A 194 16.08 7.98 16.38
N GLU A 195 15.34 8.98 16.87
CA GLU A 195 14.58 8.89 18.12
C GLU A 195 13.44 7.87 18.03
N LYS A 196 12.80 7.76 16.87
CA LYS A 196 11.69 6.84 16.62
C LYS A 196 12.16 5.48 16.12
N LEU A 197 13.25 5.46 15.34
CA LEU A 197 13.81 4.30 14.67
C LEU A 197 15.28 4.12 15.10
N PRO A 198 15.54 3.57 16.29
CA PRO A 198 16.90 3.39 16.81
C PRO A 198 17.76 2.42 15.97
N GLN A 199 17.15 1.69 15.04
CA GLN A 199 17.82 0.81 14.08
C GLN A 199 18.49 1.55 12.91
N LEU A 200 18.17 2.84 12.70
CA LEU A 200 18.86 3.67 11.70
C LEU A 200 20.25 4.06 12.17
N ALA A 201 21.24 3.94 11.29
CA ALA A 201 22.60 4.42 11.53
C ALA A 201 22.72 5.95 11.36
N GLY A 202 21.78 6.56 10.64
CA GLY A 202 21.69 8.01 10.43
C GLY A 202 21.02 8.36 9.11
N VAL A 203 21.19 9.62 8.68
CA VAL A 203 20.62 10.15 7.43
C VAL A 203 21.72 10.63 6.47
N ARG A 204 21.57 10.28 5.19
CA ARG A 204 22.39 10.77 4.09
C ARG A 204 21.53 11.65 3.19
N ASP A 205 22.05 12.83 2.88
CA ASP A 205 21.40 13.76 1.96
C ASP A 205 21.98 13.59 0.56
N MET A 206 21.11 13.41 -0.44
CA MET A 206 21.50 13.33 -1.85
C MET A 206 21.02 14.50 -2.70
N THR A 207 20.45 15.54 -2.08
CA THR A 207 19.98 16.74 -2.78
C THR A 207 21.15 17.64 -3.19
N ASP A 208 21.07 18.19 -4.41
CA ASP A 208 21.96 19.26 -4.84
C ASP A 208 21.47 20.60 -4.30
N HIS A 209 22.06 21.02 -3.18
CA HIS A 209 21.74 22.29 -2.52
C HIS A 209 22.34 23.53 -3.18
N SER A 210 23.19 23.34 -4.20
CA SER A 210 23.69 24.48 -4.98
C SER A 210 22.60 25.05 -5.90
N ASP A 211 21.58 24.26 -6.23
CA ASP A 211 20.42 24.68 -6.99
C ASP A 211 19.39 25.41 -6.10
N ARG A 212 19.30 26.72 -6.30
CA ARG A 212 18.39 27.61 -5.58
C ARG A 212 17.11 27.94 -6.36
N SER A 213 16.82 27.24 -7.46
CA SER A 213 15.62 27.45 -8.26
C SER A 213 14.32 27.35 -7.45
N ASN A 214 14.32 26.49 -6.42
CA ASN A 214 13.18 26.24 -5.54
C ASN A 214 13.32 26.86 -4.14
N ALA A 215 14.32 27.71 -3.92
CA ALA A 215 14.53 28.35 -2.61
C ALA A 215 13.35 29.27 -2.24
N TYR A 216 12.88 29.17 -1.00
CA TYR A 216 11.85 30.06 -0.48
C TYR A 216 12.40 31.50 -0.34
N ILE A 217 11.69 32.48 -0.91
CA ILE A 217 12.06 33.91 -0.97
C ILE A 217 11.61 34.65 0.29
#